data_AF-A0A3A9JD40-F1
#
_entry.id   AF-A0A3A9JD40-F1
#
_cell.length_a   1.000
_cell.length_b   1.000
_cell.length_c   1.000
_cell.angle_alpha   90.00
_cell.angle_beta   90.00
_cell.angle_gamma   90.00
#
_symmetry.space_group_name_H-M   'P 1'
#
loop_
_entity.id
_entity.type
_entity.pdbx_description
1 polymer ?
#
loop_
_entity_poly.entity_id
_entity_poly.type
_entity_poly.pdbx_seq_one_letter_code
_entity_poly.pdbx_strand_id
1 'polypeptide(L)'
;LERAAPPRLARALAMAAARELEEETGLTLAPPGHSAPALEVLDYVCRAVTPRQSPIRFNARFLSAPAEAARGTLAGCGELETLAWMTLEEVAGAAVAPITACVLQQFSAIMALPPEARAERPLVCYQGFDQALPERLPAVPEAARS
;
A
#
# COMPACT_ATOMS: atom_id res chain seq x y z
N LEU A 1 5.75 7.09 4.94
CA LEU A 1 5.44 7.53 3.55
C LEU A 1 6.39 8.59 2.99
N GLU A 2 6.82 9.56 3.81
CA GLU A 2 7.67 10.67 3.33
C GLU A 2 9.06 10.24 2.81
N ARG A 3 9.52 9.04 3.17
CA ARG A 3 10.70 8.38 2.60
C ARG A 3 10.57 8.09 1.09
N ALA A 4 9.35 8.03 0.56
CA ALA A 4 9.04 7.69 -0.83
C ALA A 4 8.38 8.83 -1.62
N ALA A 5 8.00 9.94 -0.98
CA ALA A 5 7.34 11.06 -1.62
C ALA A 5 7.47 12.36 -0.79
N PRO A 6 7.37 13.55 -1.42
CA PRO A 6 7.27 14.82 -0.67
C PRO A 6 6.08 14.82 0.31
N PRO A 7 6.14 15.54 1.45
CA PRO A 7 5.14 15.47 2.52
C PRO A 7 3.68 15.61 2.05
N ARG A 8 3.40 16.58 1.17
CA ARG A 8 2.06 16.79 0.59
C ARG A 8 1.57 15.56 -0.19
N LEU A 9 2.42 14.97 -1.02
CA LEU A 9 2.08 13.79 -1.81
C LEU A 9 1.96 12.54 -0.92
N ALA A 10 2.86 12.39 0.07
CA ALA A 10 2.81 11.30 1.05
C ALA A 10 1.47 11.31 1.80
N ARG A 11 1.02 12.49 2.28
CA ARG A 11 -0.28 12.65 2.92
C ARG A 11 -1.43 12.35 1.96
N ALA A 12 -1.39 12.85 0.73
CA ALA A 12 -2.44 12.61 -0.26
C ALA A 12 -2.60 11.11 -0.57
N LEU A 13 -1.49 10.38 -0.72
CA LEU A 13 -1.49 8.93 -0.95
C LEU A 13 -2.04 8.17 0.25
N ALA A 14 -1.67 8.57 1.47
CA ALA A 14 -2.18 7.96 2.70
C ALA A 14 -3.70 8.14 2.84
N MET A 15 -4.19 9.36 2.59
CA MET A 15 -5.61 9.68 2.59
C MET A 15 -6.36 8.89 1.52
N ALA A 16 -5.81 8.79 0.31
CA ALA A 16 -6.41 8.02 -0.77
C ALA A 16 -6.54 6.54 -0.38
N ALA A 17 -5.47 5.91 0.13
CA ALA A 17 -5.53 4.52 0.55
C ALA A 17 -6.51 4.27 1.70
N ALA A 18 -6.59 5.17 2.69
CA ALA A 18 -7.57 5.06 3.77
C ALA A 18 -9.01 5.20 3.26
N ARG A 19 -9.24 6.08 2.28
CA ARG A 19 -10.54 6.23 1.62
C ARG A 19 -10.94 4.98 0.84
N GLU A 20 -10.05 4.45 -0.01
CA GLU A 20 -10.35 3.23 -0.78
C GLU A 20 -10.60 2.04 0.14
N LEU A 21 -9.85 1.90 1.25
CA LEU A 21 -10.10 0.83 2.23
C LEU A 21 -11.53 0.91 2.77
N GLU A 22 -11.99 2.10 3.15
CA GLU A 22 -13.34 2.30 3.68
C GLU A 22 -14.41 2.06 2.60
N GLU A 23 -14.21 2.61 1.40
CA GLU A 23 -15.15 2.48 0.29
C GLU A 23 -15.28 1.05 -0.22
N GLU A 24 -14.18 0.29 -0.34
CA GLU A 24 -14.18 -1.06 -0.91
C GLU A 24 -14.52 -2.17 0.09
N THR A 25 -14.18 -1.97 1.37
CA THR A 25 -14.23 -3.04 2.40
C THR A 25 -15.10 -2.71 3.62
N GLY A 26 -15.54 -1.46 3.77
CA GLY A 26 -16.26 -1.00 4.95
C GLY A 26 -15.38 -0.83 6.21
N LEU A 27 -14.05 -1.00 6.07
CA LEU A 27 -13.10 -0.84 7.16
C LEU A 27 -12.50 0.58 7.16
N THR A 28 -12.62 1.28 8.27
CA THR A 28 -12.05 2.62 8.46
C THR A 28 -10.82 2.59 9.37
N LEU A 29 -9.85 3.47 9.08
CA LEU A 29 -8.71 3.77 9.95
C LEU A 29 -8.97 4.98 10.86
N ALA A 30 -10.19 5.52 10.87
CA ALA A 30 -10.57 6.60 11.77
C ALA A 30 -10.64 6.10 13.23
N PRO A 31 -10.03 6.82 14.19
CA PRO A 31 -10.26 6.57 15.61
C PRO A 31 -11.72 6.83 16.00
N PRO A 32 -12.23 6.22 17.09
CA PRO A 32 -13.59 6.49 17.57
C PRO A 32 -13.83 7.99 17.80
N GLY A 33 -14.97 8.49 17.32
CA GLY A 33 -15.34 9.91 17.44
C GLY A 33 -14.59 10.85 16.48
N HIS A 34 -13.80 10.32 15.55
CA HIS A 34 -13.07 11.11 14.56
C HIS A 34 -13.55 10.77 13.15
N SER A 35 -13.60 11.77 12.28
CA SER A 35 -13.93 11.59 10.85
C SER A 35 -12.68 11.44 9.97
N ALA A 36 -11.50 11.77 10.50
CA ALA A 36 -10.25 11.67 9.77
C ALA A 36 -9.51 10.36 10.13
N PRO A 37 -8.90 9.67 9.15
CA PRO A 37 -8.11 8.47 9.41
C PRO A 37 -6.80 8.80 10.14
N ALA A 38 -6.37 7.89 11.02
CA ALA A 38 -5.05 7.95 11.65
C ALA A 38 -3.98 7.50 10.65
N LEU A 39 -3.35 8.44 9.96
CA LEU A 39 -2.40 8.13 8.86
C LEU A 39 -1.07 7.56 9.35
N GLU A 40 -0.73 7.79 10.61
CA GLU A 40 0.50 7.32 11.26
C GLU A 40 0.57 5.79 11.40
N VAL A 41 -0.58 5.10 11.31
CA VAL A 41 -0.63 3.63 11.37
C VAL A 41 -0.26 2.95 10.05
N LEU A 42 -0.18 3.73 8.95
CA LEU A 42 0.17 3.24 7.63
C LEU A 42 1.69 3.17 7.44
N ASP A 43 2.18 1.98 7.14
CA ASP A 43 3.56 1.76 6.68
C ASP A 43 3.61 1.49 5.16
N TYR A 44 4.73 1.83 4.54
CA TYR A 44 4.91 1.77 3.11
C TYR A 44 5.51 0.43 2.67
N VAL A 45 4.81 -0.35 1.86
CA VAL A 45 5.31 -1.67 1.42
C VAL A 45 6.22 -1.50 0.19
N CYS A 46 5.65 -1.03 -0.92
CA CYS A 46 6.37 -0.83 -2.18
C CYS A 46 5.55 -0.02 -3.17
N ARG A 47 6.19 0.34 -4.28
CA ARG A 47 5.53 0.86 -5.49
C ARG A 47 5.46 -0.20 -6.57
N ALA A 48 4.41 -0.15 -7.38
CA ALA A 48 4.34 -0.91 -8.62
C ALA A 48 3.97 0.02 -9.79
N VAL A 49 4.75 -0.07 -10.86
CA VAL A 49 4.50 0.67 -12.09
C VAL A 49 4.33 -0.31 -13.23
N THR A 50 3.15 -0.29 -13.84
CA THR A 50 2.86 -1.09 -15.03
C THR A 50 3.82 -0.74 -16.17
N PRO A 51 4.23 -1.72 -17.00
CA PRO A 51 5.08 -1.47 -18.16
C PRO A 51 4.52 -0.39 -19.10
N ARG A 52 5.41 0.33 -19.79
CA ARG A 52 5.04 1.42 -20.72
C ARG A 52 4.15 0.93 -21.87
N GLN A 53 4.35 -0.32 -22.29
CA GLN A 53 3.64 -0.96 -23.39
C GLN A 53 2.24 -1.44 -22.99
N SER A 54 1.90 -1.43 -21.71
CA SER A 54 0.57 -1.84 -21.24
C SER A 54 -0.49 -0.84 -21.71
N PRO A 55 -1.63 -1.30 -22.28
CA PRO A 55 -2.71 -0.43 -22.74
C PRO A 55 -3.36 0.33 -21.57
N ILE A 56 -3.38 -0.28 -20.38
CA ILE A 56 -3.80 0.34 -19.13
C ILE A 56 -2.58 0.45 -18.22
N ARG A 57 -2.37 1.62 -17.63
CA ARG A 57 -1.21 1.87 -16.78
C ARG A 57 -1.59 2.33 -15.39
N PHE A 58 -0.96 1.73 -14.40
CA PHE A 58 -1.08 2.09 -13.00
C PHE A 58 0.29 2.45 -12.43
N ASN A 59 0.23 3.35 -11.46
CA ASN A 59 1.37 3.77 -10.66
C ASN A 59 0.93 3.65 -9.19
N ALA A 60 0.80 2.40 -8.76
CA ALA A 60 0.21 2.03 -7.48
C ALA A 60 1.27 2.04 -6.38
N ARG A 61 0.84 2.42 -5.18
CA ARG A 61 1.64 2.34 -3.96
C ARG A 61 0.87 1.52 -2.95
N PHE A 62 1.54 0.50 -2.44
CA PHE A 62 0.96 -0.44 -1.50
C PHE A 62 1.37 -0.07 -0.10
N LEU A 63 0.38 -0.06 0.80
CA LEU A 63 0.52 0.31 2.19
C LEU A 63 0.03 -0.85 3.05
N SER A 64 0.54 -0.93 4.27
CA SER A 64 0.08 -1.89 5.27
C SER A 64 -0.29 -1.15 6.55
N ALA A 65 -1.30 -1.64 7.26
CA ALA A 65 -1.65 -1.20 8.61
C ALA A 65 -1.90 -2.43 9.50
N PRO A 66 -1.72 -2.30 10.83
CA PRO A 66 -2.16 -3.33 11.78
C PRO A 66 -3.67 -3.54 11.68
N ALA A 67 -4.13 -4.79 11.77
CA ALA A 67 -5.55 -5.12 11.70
C ALA A 67 -6.33 -4.48 12.86
N GLU A 68 -5.70 -4.30 14.02
CA GLU A 68 -6.28 -3.70 15.22
C GLU A 68 -6.55 -2.19 15.06
N ALA A 69 -5.91 -1.55 14.08
CA ALA A 69 -6.19 -0.16 13.74
C ALA A 69 -7.44 -0.01 12.87
N ALA A 70 -7.82 -1.07 12.14
CA ALA A 70 -9.01 -1.10 11.31
C ALA A 70 -10.27 -1.35 12.15
N ARG A 71 -11.34 -0.62 11.82
CA ARG A 71 -12.65 -0.71 12.50
C ARG A 71 -13.76 -0.79 11.46
N GLY A 72 -14.88 -1.39 11.85
CA GLY A 72 -16.02 -1.58 10.97
C GLY A 72 -16.33 -3.06 10.79
N THR A 73 -17.18 -3.35 9.82
CA THR A 73 -17.51 -4.73 9.43
C THR A 73 -17.00 -4.94 8.02
N LEU A 74 -16.22 -6.00 7.81
CA LEU A 74 -15.73 -6.36 6.49
C LEU A 74 -16.94 -6.67 5.59
N ALA A 75 -17.21 -5.79 4.64
CA ALA A 75 -18.33 -5.90 3.72
C ALA A 75 -17.93 -5.31 2.36
N GLY A 76 -18.22 -6.05 1.30
CA GLY A 76 -17.91 -5.59 -0.06
C GLY A 76 -18.83 -4.44 -0.47
N CYS A 77 -18.30 -3.51 -1.25
CA CYS A 77 -19.05 -2.41 -1.85
C CYS A 77 -19.93 -2.82 -3.05
N GLY A 78 -19.84 -4.08 -3.48
CA GLY A 78 -20.48 -4.61 -4.69
C GLY A 78 -19.55 -4.75 -5.89
N GLU A 79 -18.39 -4.07 -5.88
CA GLU A 79 -17.32 -4.32 -6.87
C GLU A 79 -16.46 -5.54 -6.53
N LEU A 80 -16.34 -5.85 -5.23
CA LEU A 80 -15.64 -7.02 -4.71
C LEU A 80 -16.66 -8.08 -4.29
N GLU A 81 -16.65 -9.24 -4.96
CA GLU A 81 -17.63 -10.31 -4.73
C GLU A 81 -17.37 -11.10 -3.44
N THR A 82 -16.11 -11.28 -3.03
CA THR A 82 -15.73 -12.07 -1.85
C THR A 82 -14.58 -11.39 -1.11
N LEU A 83 -14.86 -10.94 0.12
CA LEU A 83 -13.86 -10.41 1.04
C LEU A 83 -13.61 -11.40 2.17
N ALA A 84 -12.35 -11.66 2.46
CA ALA A 84 -11.93 -12.50 3.56
C ALA A 84 -10.61 -12.00 4.15
N TRP A 85 -10.45 -12.22 5.45
CA TRP A 85 -9.12 -12.19 6.07
C TRP A 85 -8.40 -13.48 5.70
N MET A 86 -7.19 -13.36 5.15
CA MET A 86 -6.39 -14.51 4.72
C MET A 86 -4.98 -14.43 5.30
N THR A 87 -4.40 -15.56 5.66
CA THR A 87 -2.98 -15.65 6.00
C THR A 87 -2.12 -15.65 4.74
N LEU A 88 -0.82 -15.37 4.89
CA LEU A 88 0.11 -15.39 3.74
C LEU A 88 0.20 -16.79 3.12
N GLU A 89 0.07 -17.85 3.94
CA GLU A 89 0.05 -19.23 3.49
C GLU A 89 -1.20 -19.55 2.67
N GLU A 90 -2.38 -19.06 3.09
CA GLU A 90 -3.63 -19.24 2.34
C GLU A 90 -3.58 -18.55 0.97
N VAL A 91 -2.96 -17.37 0.91
CA VAL A 91 -2.85 -16.61 -0.35
C VAL A 91 -1.87 -17.27 -1.34
N ALA A 92 -0.87 -18.03 -0.87
CA ALA A 92 0.04 -18.75 -1.76
C ALA A 92 -0.67 -19.79 -2.65
N GLY A 93 -1.85 -20.28 -2.24
CA GLY A 93 -2.72 -21.15 -3.02
C GLY A 93 -3.78 -20.43 -3.87
N ALA A 94 -3.91 -19.10 -3.74
CA ALA A 94 -4.92 -18.30 -4.42
C ALA A 94 -4.44 -17.80 -5.79
N ALA A 95 -5.36 -17.67 -6.74
CA ALA A 95 -5.10 -17.09 -8.06
C ALA A 95 -5.01 -15.56 -7.97
N VAL A 96 -3.92 -15.03 -7.43
CA VAL A 96 -3.65 -13.59 -7.37
C VAL A 96 -2.95 -13.09 -8.62
N ALA A 97 -3.14 -11.81 -8.95
CA ALA A 97 -2.39 -11.17 -10.02
C ALA A 97 -0.87 -11.21 -9.73
N PRO A 98 0.01 -11.35 -10.74
CA PRO A 98 1.46 -11.46 -10.52
C PRO A 98 2.05 -10.34 -9.67
N ILE A 99 1.61 -9.10 -9.88
CA ILE A 99 2.08 -7.97 -9.08
C ILE A 99 1.64 -8.07 -7.61
N THR A 100 0.44 -8.58 -7.34
CA THR A 100 -0.05 -8.81 -5.99
C THR A 100 0.81 -9.85 -5.27
N ALA A 101 1.22 -10.91 -5.96
CA ALA A 101 2.17 -11.89 -5.41
C ALA A 101 3.51 -11.24 -5.03
N CYS A 102 4.07 -10.37 -5.88
CA CYS A 102 5.29 -9.63 -5.56
C CYS A 102 5.12 -8.72 -4.34
N VAL A 103 4.00 -8.01 -4.22
CA VAL A 103 3.69 -7.14 -3.07
C VAL A 103 3.60 -7.95 -1.77
N LEU A 104 2.94 -9.12 -1.80
CA LEU A 104 2.81 -9.99 -0.63
C LEU A 104 4.15 -10.61 -0.23
N GLN A 105 4.99 -10.99 -1.19
CA GLN A 105 6.36 -11.44 -0.92
C GLN A 105 7.19 -10.32 -0.28
N GLN A 106 7.07 -9.09 -0.78
CA GLN A 106 7.73 -7.93 -0.19
C GLN A 106 7.24 -7.67 1.23
N PHE A 107 5.93 -7.71 1.47
CA PHE A 107 5.35 -7.57 2.80
C PHE A 107 5.89 -8.64 3.77
N SER A 108 5.92 -9.90 3.33
CA SER A 108 6.48 -11.02 4.11
C SER A 108 7.95 -10.79 4.46
N ALA A 109 8.76 -10.30 3.52
CA ALA A 109 10.17 -9.98 3.77
C ALA A 109 10.34 -8.85 4.78
N ILE A 110 9.47 -7.82 4.74
CA ILE A 110 9.46 -6.73 5.75
C ILE A 110 9.10 -7.28 7.12
N MET A 111 8.10 -8.17 7.21
CA MET A 111 7.66 -8.75 8.49
C MET A 111 8.70 -9.68 9.13
N ALA A 112 9.56 -10.30 8.32
CA ALA A 112 10.69 -11.10 8.80
C ALA A 112 11.83 -10.26 9.43
N LEU A 113 11.86 -8.95 9.18
CA LEU A 113 12.82 -8.05 9.82
C LEU A 113 12.39 -7.72 11.25
N PRO A 114 13.35 -7.54 12.18
CA PRO A 114 13.03 -7.01 13.51
C PRO A 114 12.47 -5.57 13.40
N PRO A 115 11.58 -5.15 14.31
CA PRO A 115 10.87 -3.87 14.21
C PRO A 115 11.78 -2.66 13.96
N GLU A 116 12.93 -2.60 14.61
CA GLU A 116 13.94 -1.54 14.47
C GLU A 116 14.52 -1.47 13.05
N ALA A 117 14.74 -2.61 12.39
CA ALA A 117 15.31 -2.67 11.04
C ALA A 117 14.27 -2.34 9.96
N ARG A 118 12.97 -2.45 10.26
CA ARG A 118 11.91 -2.09 9.31
C ARG A 118 12.00 -0.60 8.95
N ALA A 119 12.26 0.28 9.91
CA ALA A 119 12.29 1.72 9.65
C ALA A 119 13.41 2.13 8.68
N GLU A 120 14.52 1.41 8.67
CA GLU A 120 15.71 1.73 7.87
C GLU A 120 15.80 0.95 6.56
N ARG A 121 14.93 -0.06 6.37
CA ARG A 121 14.94 -0.94 5.20
C ARG A 121 14.95 -0.18 3.86
N PRO A 122 15.64 -0.68 2.82
CA PRO A 122 15.51 -0.13 1.48
C PRO A 122 14.06 -0.19 0.98
N LEU A 123 13.63 0.86 0.29
CA LEU A 123 12.32 0.90 -0.35
C LEU A 123 12.41 0.31 -1.77
N VAL A 124 11.33 -0.34 -2.21
CA VAL A 124 11.30 -1.11 -3.46
C VAL A 124 10.21 -0.60 -4.40
N CYS A 125 10.56 -0.47 -5.67
CA CYS A 125 9.65 -0.18 -6.77
C CYS A 125 9.73 -1.31 -7.80
N TYR A 126 8.61 -1.99 -8.02
CA TYR A 126 8.44 -2.98 -9.08
C TYR A 126 8.14 -2.29 -10.41
N GLN A 127 8.94 -2.59 -11.43
CA GLN A 127 8.70 -2.19 -12.81
C GLN A 127 8.49 -3.43 -13.67
N GLY A 128 7.57 -3.39 -14.63
CA GLY A 128 7.39 -4.54 -15.51
C GLY A 128 6.89 -5.80 -14.81
N PHE A 129 6.15 -5.65 -13.70
CA PHE A 129 5.57 -6.67 -12.82
C PHE A 129 6.50 -7.26 -11.75
N ASP A 130 7.69 -7.75 -12.10
CA ASP A 130 8.56 -8.51 -11.17
C ASP A 130 9.94 -7.89 -10.94
N GLN A 131 10.33 -6.88 -11.72
CA GLN A 131 11.63 -6.24 -11.59
C GLN A 131 11.67 -5.31 -10.38
N ALA A 132 12.16 -5.81 -9.25
CA ALA A 132 12.40 -5.02 -8.04
C ALA A 132 13.60 -4.08 -8.23
N LEU A 133 13.36 -2.77 -8.14
CA LEU A 133 14.38 -1.73 -8.21
C LEU A 133 14.35 -0.89 -6.93
N PRO A 134 15.48 -0.27 -6.52
CA PRO A 134 15.47 0.70 -5.44
C PRO A 134 14.47 1.83 -5.73
N GLU A 135 13.58 2.09 -4.78
CA GLU A 135 12.65 3.19 -4.90
C GLU A 135 13.39 4.52 -4.75
N ARG A 136 13.27 5.34 -5.81
CA ARG A 136 13.77 6.70 -5.81
C ARG A 136 12.60 7.63 -5.57
N LEU A 137 12.82 8.64 -4.72
CA LEU A 137 11.91 9.78 -4.65
C LEU A 137 11.67 10.30 -6.07
N PRO A 138 10.42 10.60 -6.47
CA PRO A 138 10.24 11.38 -7.69
C PRO A 138 11.07 12.66 -7.52
N ALA A 139 11.93 12.96 -8.50
CA ALA A 139 12.63 14.24 -8.54
C ALA A 139 11.55 15.32 -8.41
N VAL A 140 11.59 16.11 -7.33
CA VAL A 140 10.65 17.23 -7.17
C VAL A 140 11.02 18.22 -8.27
N PRO A 141 10.14 18.49 -9.25
CA PRO A 141 10.41 19.54 -10.21
C PRO A 141 10.60 20.85 -9.43
N GLU A 142 11.66 21.59 -9.76
CA GLU A 142 12.07 22.82 -9.06
C GLU A 142 10.92 23.85 -8.94
N ALA A 143 9.94 23.78 -9.84
CA ALA A 143 8.74 24.61 -9.88
C ALA A 143 7.69 24.34 -8.78
N ALA A 144 7.83 23.30 -7.95
CA ALA A 144 6.86 22.96 -6.89
C ALA A 144 7.30 23.40 -5.48
N ARG A 145 8.36 24.21 -5.36
CA ARG A 145 8.90 24.73 -4.09
C ARG A 145 8.32 26.08 -3.64
N SER A 146 7.27 26.55 -4.30
CA SER A 146 6.59 27.82 -4.00
C SER A 146 5.40 27.65 -3.06
#